data_AF-A0A4S5B1I0-F1
#
_entry.id   AF-A0A4S5B1I0-F1
#
_cell.length_a   1.000
_cell.length_b   1.000
_cell.length_c   1.000
_cell.angle_alpha   90.00
_cell.angle_beta   90.00
_cell.angle_gamma   90.00
#
_symmetry.space_group_name_H-M   'P 1'
#
loop_
_entity.id
_entity.type
_entity.pdbx_description
1 polymer ?
#
loop_
_entity_poly.entity_id
_entity_poly.type
_entity_poly.pdbx_seq_one_letter_code
_entity_poly.pdbx_strand_id
1 'polypeptide(L)'
;MTRTIPHTAEDELRTTLGGLTEGRAWAARHRAVKQVREEAGFMGCITAKEITRGNNGWHPHTHDVEVFRESVAPKVYRKMSKEYFDKLNAFYVRQGHKPMVKGIGVKLDIITRDSDALGCYLVKLQETGVGLGNEMA
;
A
#
# COMPACT_ATOMS: atom_id res chain seq x y z
N MET A 1 1.94 -4.53 1.99
CA MET A 1 2.11 -3.19 1.38
C MET A 1 1.04 -2.29 1.91
N THR A 2 1.38 -1.30 2.72
CA THR A 2 0.40 -0.28 3.13
C THR A 2 0.52 0.94 2.23
N ARG A 3 -0.58 1.36 1.59
CA ARG A 3 -0.63 2.56 0.73
C ARG A 3 -1.48 3.68 1.33
N THR A 4 -0.97 4.89 1.15
CA THR A 4 -1.62 6.14 1.55
C THR A 4 -1.57 7.13 0.39
N ILE A 5 -2.67 7.83 0.14
CA ILE A 5 -2.73 8.94 -0.82
C ILE A 5 -2.44 10.26 -0.09
N PRO A 6 -1.63 11.18 -0.66
CA PRO A 6 -1.54 12.54 -0.15
C PRO A 6 -2.91 13.23 -0.25
N HIS A 7 -3.46 13.68 0.88
CA HIS A 7 -4.77 14.32 0.96
C HIS A 7 -4.78 15.47 1.98
N THR A 8 -5.78 16.32 1.91
CA THR A 8 -6.09 17.36 2.91
C THR A 8 -7.45 17.11 3.56
N ALA A 9 -7.80 17.91 4.58
CA ALA A 9 -9.06 17.77 5.31
C ALA A 9 -10.29 18.07 4.44
N GLU A 10 -10.11 18.85 3.38
CA GLU A 10 -11.13 19.26 2.43
C GLU A 10 -11.41 18.19 1.36
N ASP A 11 -10.52 17.21 1.20
CA ASP A 11 -10.69 16.16 0.19
C ASP A 11 -11.86 15.22 0.52
N GLU A 12 -12.73 15.01 -0.46
CA GLU A 12 -13.82 14.04 -0.33
C GLU A 12 -13.29 12.60 -0.25
N LEU A 13 -13.96 11.76 0.55
CA LEU A 13 -13.67 10.32 0.61
C LEU A 13 -13.75 9.67 -0.77
N ARG A 14 -14.71 10.07 -1.61
CA ARG A 14 -14.87 9.53 -2.96
C ARG A 14 -13.63 9.78 -3.81
N THR A 15 -13.10 11.00 -3.74
CA THR A 15 -11.90 11.44 -4.48
C THR A 15 -10.68 10.67 -4.00
N THR A 16 -10.44 10.64 -2.69
CA THR A 16 -9.27 9.96 -2.10
C THR A 16 -9.30 8.45 -2.30
N LEU A 17 -10.46 7.81 -2.14
CA LEU A 17 -10.64 6.38 -2.38
C LEU A 17 -10.52 6.00 -3.86
N GLY A 18 -11.00 6.86 -4.75
CA GLY A 18 -10.80 6.75 -6.20
C GLY A 18 -9.32 6.79 -6.56
N GLY A 19 -8.60 7.82 -6.10
CA GLY A 19 -7.17 7.98 -6.34
C GLY A 19 -6.31 6.83 -5.80
N LEU A 20 -6.67 6.23 -4.66
CA LEU A 20 -6.01 4.99 -4.18
C LEU A 20 -6.21 3.81 -5.12
N THR A 21 -7.43 3.65 -5.63
CA THR A 21 -7.79 2.52 -6.51
C THR A 21 -7.15 2.68 -7.89
N GLU A 22 -7.22 3.88 -8.47
CA GLU A 22 -6.63 4.21 -9.76
C GLU A 22 -5.11 4.17 -9.73
N GLY A 23 -4.49 4.77 -8.70
CA GLY A 23 -3.04 4.77 -8.53
C GLY A 23 -2.49 3.34 -8.40
N ARG A 24 -3.16 2.47 -7.64
CA ARG A 24 -2.84 1.04 -7.59
C ARG A 24 -2.91 0.40 -8.97
N ALA A 25 -4.03 0.57 -9.67
CA ALA A 25 -4.22 -0.05 -10.98
C ALA A 25 -3.15 0.41 -11.97
N TRP A 26 -2.80 1.70 -11.94
CA TRP A 26 -1.77 2.29 -12.78
C TRP A 26 -0.38 1.70 -12.49
N ALA A 27 0.06 1.76 -11.23
CA ALA A 27 1.38 1.27 -10.83
C ALA A 27 1.52 -0.25 -11.07
N ALA A 28 0.48 -1.03 -10.74
CA ALA A 28 0.48 -2.48 -10.92
C ALA A 28 0.51 -2.92 -12.39
N ARG A 29 -0.03 -2.10 -13.31
CA ARG A 29 -0.03 -2.38 -14.76
C ARG A 29 1.23 -1.90 -15.46
N HIS A 30 2.05 -1.09 -14.82
CA HIS A 30 3.26 -0.55 -15.42
C HIS A 30 4.26 -1.67 -15.74
N ARG A 31 4.86 -1.64 -16.95
CA ARG A 31 5.74 -2.70 -17.48
C ARG A 31 6.84 -3.15 -16.51
N ALA A 32 7.52 -2.20 -15.88
CA ALA A 32 8.62 -2.47 -14.96
C ALA A 32 8.16 -3.26 -13.72
N VAL A 33 6.98 -2.92 -13.18
CA VAL A 33 6.39 -3.62 -12.03
C VAL A 33 5.92 -5.01 -12.45
N LYS A 34 5.23 -5.13 -13.59
CA LYS A 34 4.78 -6.42 -14.13
C LYS A 34 5.95 -7.38 -14.34
N GLN A 35 7.01 -6.90 -14.99
CA GLN A 35 8.18 -7.72 -15.30
C GLN A 35 8.83 -8.26 -14.02
N VAL A 36 9.09 -7.40 -13.02
CA VAL A 36 9.71 -7.84 -11.77
C VAL A 36 8.81 -8.80 -10.99
N ARG A 37 7.48 -8.59 -11.02
CA ARG A 37 6.51 -9.51 -10.41
C ARG A 37 6.48 -10.88 -11.08
N GLU A 38 6.47 -10.89 -12.41
CA GLU A 38 6.47 -12.12 -13.21
C GLU A 38 7.76 -12.92 -13.00
N GLU A 39 8.92 -12.26 -13.06
CA GLU A 39 10.22 -12.86 -12.74
C GLU A 39 10.28 -13.44 -11.32
N ALA A 40 9.53 -12.87 -10.38
CA ALA A 40 9.43 -13.33 -8.99
C ALA A 40 8.35 -14.40 -8.76
N GLY A 41 7.59 -14.81 -9.79
CA GLY A 41 6.53 -15.81 -9.65
C GLY A 41 5.26 -15.29 -8.96
N PHE A 42 4.89 -14.03 -9.17
CA PHE A 42 3.68 -13.42 -8.61
C PHE A 42 2.40 -14.20 -9.00
N MET A 43 1.60 -14.55 -8.00
CA MET A 43 0.35 -15.29 -8.16
C MET A 43 -0.88 -14.40 -8.04
N GLY A 44 -0.80 -13.33 -7.26
CA GLY A 44 -1.94 -12.48 -7.02
C GLY A 44 -1.75 -11.57 -5.81
N CYS A 45 -2.80 -10.80 -5.53
CA CYS A 45 -2.77 -9.83 -4.45
C CYS A 45 -4.14 -9.73 -3.78
N ILE A 46 -4.14 -9.85 -2.46
CA ILE A 46 -5.29 -9.57 -1.60
C ILE A 46 -5.16 -8.12 -1.13
N THR A 47 -6.23 -7.33 -1.21
CA THR A 47 -6.23 -5.92 -0.80
C THR A 47 -7.34 -5.68 0.21
N ALA A 48 -6.98 -5.28 1.42
CA ALA A 48 -7.89 -4.73 2.41
C ALA A 48 -7.92 -3.20 2.32
N LYS A 49 -9.08 -2.60 2.58
CA LYS A 49 -9.26 -1.13 2.66
C LYS A 49 -9.58 -0.77 4.10
N GLU A 50 -8.83 0.17 4.65
CA GLU A 50 -9.09 0.75 5.96
C GLU A 50 -9.52 2.19 5.74
N ILE A 51 -10.67 2.59 6.27
CA ILE A 51 -11.20 3.95 6.12
C ILE A 51 -11.47 4.49 7.51
N THR A 52 -10.72 5.51 7.90
CA THR A 52 -10.90 6.21 9.17
C THR A 52 -11.17 7.69 8.92
N ARG A 53 -11.68 8.39 9.93
CA ARG A 53 -11.89 9.84 9.90
C ARG A 53 -11.35 10.46 11.18
N GLY A 54 -10.53 11.48 11.05
CA GLY A 54 -9.96 12.24 12.16
C GLY A 54 -10.06 13.75 11.92
N ASN A 55 -9.29 14.52 12.69
CA ASN A 55 -9.29 15.99 12.60
C ASN A 55 -8.84 16.52 11.23
N ASN A 56 -7.99 15.76 10.52
CA ASN A 56 -7.50 16.10 9.18
C ASN A 56 -8.37 15.48 8.06
N GLY A 57 -9.63 15.15 8.35
CA GLY A 57 -10.55 14.59 7.37
C GLY A 57 -10.48 13.06 7.23
N TRP A 58 -10.73 12.58 6.02
CA TRP A 58 -10.76 11.15 5.70
C TRP A 58 -9.36 10.60 5.47
N HIS A 59 -9.05 9.48 6.12
CA HIS A 59 -7.75 8.80 5.99
C HIS A 59 -7.97 7.40 5.43
N PRO A 60 -8.23 7.26 4.12
CA PRO A 60 -8.31 5.95 3.50
C PRO A 60 -6.91 5.39 3.26
N HIS A 61 -6.74 4.12 3.58
CA HIS A 61 -5.54 3.34 3.32
C HIS A 61 -5.90 2.00 2.69
N THR A 62 -4.92 1.38 2.07
CA THR A 62 -5.03 -0.02 1.64
C THR A 62 -3.87 -0.83 2.16
N HIS A 63 -4.16 -2.05 2.63
CA HIS A 63 -3.16 -3.06 2.96
C HIS A 63 -3.21 -4.17 1.92
N ASP A 64 -2.12 -4.33 1.18
CA ASP A 64 -1.99 -5.38 0.18
C ASP A 64 -1.06 -6.48 0.63
N VAL A 65 -1.47 -7.72 0.41
CA VAL A 65 -0.62 -8.90 0.53
C VAL A 65 -0.41 -9.43 -0.87
N GLU A 66 0.84 -9.44 -1.33
CA GLU A 66 1.23 -10.02 -2.61
C GLU A 66 1.70 -11.45 -2.38
N VAL A 67 1.13 -12.40 -3.13
CA VAL A 67 1.42 -13.83 -3.02
C VAL A 67 2.31 -14.23 -4.19
N PHE A 68 3.34 -15.00 -3.91
CA PHE A 68 4.32 -15.49 -4.87
C PHE A 68 4.42 -17.01 -4.76
N ARG A 69 4.75 -17.67 -5.88
CA ARG A 69 4.88 -19.13 -5.94
C ARG A 69 5.98 -19.66 -5.03
N GLU A 70 7.06 -18.90 -4.91
CA GLU A 70 8.23 -19.24 -4.11
C GLU A 70 8.63 -18.05 -3.23
N SER A 71 9.55 -18.29 -2.30
CA SER A 71 10.13 -17.23 -1.46
C SER A 71 10.85 -16.18 -2.32
N VAL A 72 10.47 -14.91 -2.16
CA VAL A 72 11.08 -13.80 -2.92
C VAL A 72 12.39 -13.37 -2.27
N ALA A 73 13.48 -13.41 -3.04
CA ALA A 73 14.79 -12.97 -2.57
C ALA A 73 14.77 -11.47 -2.17
N PRO A 74 15.43 -11.05 -1.07
CA PRO A 74 15.39 -9.67 -0.60
C PRO A 74 15.80 -8.61 -1.64
N LYS A 75 16.72 -8.95 -2.57
CA LYS A 75 17.14 -8.06 -3.65
C LYS A 75 16.03 -7.83 -4.68
N VAL A 76 15.32 -8.88 -5.08
CA VAL A 76 14.19 -8.82 -6.02
C VAL A 76 13.06 -8.01 -5.41
N TYR A 77 12.77 -8.29 -4.14
CA TYR A 77 11.82 -7.55 -3.34
C TYR A 77 12.13 -6.05 -3.31
N ARG A 78 13.35 -5.64 -2.92
CA ARG A 78 13.75 -4.22 -2.91
C ARG A 78 13.58 -3.53 -4.27
N LYS A 79 13.93 -4.24 -5.36
CA LYS A 79 13.74 -3.72 -6.73
C LYS A 79 12.26 -3.51 -7.03
N MET A 80 11.41 -4.49 -6.73
CA MET A 80 9.96 -4.40 -6.93
C MET A 80 9.35 -3.25 -6.14
N SER A 81 9.69 -3.12 -4.85
CA SER A 81 9.23 -2.06 -3.97
C SER A 81 9.56 -0.68 -4.53
N LYS A 82 10.81 -0.51 -4.99
CA LYS A 82 11.28 0.73 -5.59
C LYS A 82 10.51 1.06 -6.86
N GLU A 83 10.40 0.11 -7.79
CA GLU A 83 9.67 0.34 -9.05
C GLU A 83 8.21 0.70 -8.77
N TYR A 84 7.55 -0.04 -7.88
CA TYR A 84 6.17 0.23 -7.53
C TYR A 84 6.00 1.64 -6.92
N PHE A 85 6.85 2.02 -5.96
CA PHE A 85 6.83 3.35 -5.35
C PHE A 85 7.06 4.45 -6.40
N ASP A 86 8.09 4.31 -7.23
CA ASP A 86 8.44 5.33 -8.24
C ASP A 86 7.28 5.53 -9.23
N LYS A 87 6.60 4.45 -9.61
CA LYS A 87 5.43 4.50 -10.48
C LYS A 87 4.24 5.14 -9.79
N LEU A 88 3.91 4.70 -8.58
CA LEU A 88 2.79 5.28 -7.83
C LEU A 88 3.00 6.78 -7.56
N ASN A 89 4.21 7.18 -7.17
CA ASN A 89 4.56 8.58 -6.97
C ASN A 89 4.42 9.40 -8.26
N ALA A 90 4.91 8.89 -9.40
CA ALA A 90 4.77 9.56 -10.69
C ALA A 90 3.29 9.75 -11.08
N PHE A 91 2.42 8.78 -10.77
CA PHE A 91 0.98 8.91 -10.96
C PHE A 91 0.41 10.05 -10.12
N TYR A 92 0.69 10.09 -8.82
CA TYR A 92 0.16 11.13 -7.93
C TYR A 92 0.67 12.52 -8.28
N VAL A 93 1.95 12.68 -8.61
CA VAL A 93 2.51 13.95 -9.08
C VAL A 93 1.83 14.41 -10.37
N ARG A 94 1.54 13.49 -11.30
CA ARG A 94 0.81 13.81 -12.54
C ARG A 94 -0.63 14.28 -12.28
N GLN A 95 -1.25 13.83 -11.19
CA GLN A 95 -2.58 14.27 -10.74
C GLN A 95 -2.52 15.57 -9.92
N GLY A 96 -1.34 16.16 -9.71
CA GLY A 96 -1.17 17.41 -8.98
C GLY A 96 -0.94 17.26 -7.48
N HIS A 97 -0.82 16.04 -6.96
CA HIS A 97 -0.48 15.83 -5.54
C HIS A 97 1.00 16.15 -5.28
N LYS A 98 1.31 16.48 -4.02
CA LYS A 98 2.69 16.57 -3.55
C LYS A 98 3.39 15.20 -3.70
N PRO A 99 4.71 15.18 -3.98
CA PRO A 99 5.46 13.94 -4.03
C PRO A 99 5.32 13.12 -2.74
N MET A 100 5.20 11.81 -2.89
CA MET A 100 5.20 10.87 -1.76
C MET A 100 6.54 10.93 -1.02
N VAL A 101 6.50 10.87 0.31
CA VAL A 101 7.70 10.80 1.15
C VAL A 101 8.20 9.36 1.19
N LYS A 102 9.49 9.12 0.91
CA LYS A 102 10.07 7.78 1.01
C LYS A 102 9.97 7.26 2.45
N GLY A 103 9.46 6.04 2.62
CA GLY A 103 9.20 5.44 3.94
C GLY A 103 7.80 5.73 4.50
N ILE A 104 7.04 6.64 3.88
CA ILE A 104 5.64 6.94 4.22
C ILE A 104 4.78 6.53 3.01
N GLY A 105 3.81 5.64 3.22
CA GLY A 105 2.83 5.25 2.17
C GLY A 105 3.19 4.08 1.27
N VAL A 106 4.34 3.40 1.47
CA VAL A 106 4.58 2.01 1.00
C VAL A 106 5.44 1.30 2.04
N LYS A 107 4.80 0.74 3.08
CA LYS A 107 5.48 -0.16 4.03
C LYS A 107 5.34 -1.60 3.54
N LEU A 108 6.46 -2.29 3.38
CA LEU A 108 6.49 -3.66 2.91
C LEU A 108 7.30 -4.47 3.91
N ASP A 109 6.73 -5.56 4.40
CA ASP A 109 7.37 -6.55 5.26
C ASP A 109 7.31 -7.93 4.57
N ILE A 110 8.39 -8.71 4.65
CA ILE A 110 8.39 -10.11 4.21
C ILE A 110 7.76 -10.92 5.33
N ILE A 111 6.62 -11.53 5.08
CA ILE A 111 5.90 -12.33 6.07
C ILE A 111 6.54 -13.71 6.12
N THR A 112 7.38 -13.94 7.13
CA THR A 112 7.90 -15.27 7.51
C THR A 112 7.09 -15.90 8.65
N ARG A 113 5.92 -15.32 8.98
CA ARG A 113 5.15 -15.65 10.18
C ARG A 113 3.90 -16.48 9.89
N ASP A 114 3.48 -17.17 10.95
CA ASP A 114 2.24 -17.92 11.11
C ASP A 114 1.02 -17.17 10.52
N SER A 115 0.09 -17.95 9.98
CA SER A 115 -1.14 -17.52 9.32
C SER A 115 -1.98 -16.52 10.13
N ASP A 116 -1.97 -16.61 11.45
CA ASP A 116 -2.68 -15.68 12.34
C ASP A 116 -2.10 -14.26 12.29
N ALA A 117 -0.78 -14.11 12.21
CA ALA A 117 -0.13 -12.81 12.11
C ALA A 117 -0.44 -12.11 10.77
N LEU A 118 -0.58 -12.88 9.69
CA LEU A 118 -1.03 -12.38 8.39
C LEU A 118 -2.48 -11.91 8.45
N GLY A 119 -3.34 -12.68 9.12
CA GLY A 119 -4.73 -12.31 9.40
C GLY A 119 -4.79 -10.97 10.12
N CYS A 120 -4.14 -10.85 11.28
CA CYS A 120 -4.14 -9.61 12.06
C CYS A 120 -3.60 -8.39 11.28
N TYR A 121 -2.59 -8.57 10.41
CA TYR A 121 -2.14 -7.49 9.51
C TYR A 121 -3.21 -7.07 8.49
N LEU A 122 -3.88 -8.05 7.86
CA LEU A 122 -4.90 -7.80 6.82
C LEU A 122 -6.11 -7.06 7.37
N VAL A 123 -6.61 -7.47 8.53
CA VAL A 123 -7.81 -6.90 9.14
C VAL A 123 -7.52 -5.82 10.18
N LYS A 124 -6.23 -5.59 10.50
CA LYS A 124 -5.81 -4.71 11.60
C LYS A 124 -6.55 -5.03 12.91
N LEU A 125 -6.85 -6.30 13.15
CA LEU A 125 -7.32 -6.77 14.46
C LEU A 125 -6.13 -6.68 15.42
N GLN A 126 -5.97 -5.54 16.07
CA GLN A 126 -5.19 -5.47 17.29
C GLN A 126 -6.03 -6.14 18.37
N GLU A 127 -5.47 -7.16 19.02
CA GLU A 127 -6.03 -7.74 20.25
C GLU A 127 -6.42 -6.59 21.18
N THR A 128 -7.70 -6.61 21.57
CA THR A 128 -8.32 -5.86 22.67
C THR A 128 -7.40 -4.90 23.45
N GLY A 129 -7.52 -3.60 23.17
CA GLY A 129 -7.11 -2.56 24.11
C GLY A 129 -6.15 -1.52 23.54
N VAL A 130 -6.69 -0.33 23.28
CA VAL A 130 -5.99 0.96 23.20
C VAL A 130 -4.94 1.09 22.08
N GLY A 131 -5.38 1.60 20.92
CA GLY A 131 -4.44 2.01 19.87
C GLY A 131 -5.06 2.43 18.55
N LEU A 132 -6.06 3.31 18.54
CA LEU A 132 -6.41 4.04 17.31
C LEU A 132 -5.16 4.79 16.81
N GLY A 133 -4.61 4.37 15.67
CA GLY A 133 -3.77 5.20 14.82
C GLY A 133 -2.48 5.75 15.43
N ASN A 134 -1.53 4.89 15.80
CA ASN A 134 -0.15 5.32 16.09
C ASN A 134 0.63 5.87 14.85
N GLU A 135 -0.06 6.09 13.73
CA GLU A 135 0.44 6.85 12.57
C GLU A 135 -0.09 8.31 12.54
N MET A 136 -0.76 8.75 13.61
CA MET A 136 -1.34 10.11 13.79
C MET A 136 -0.46 11.05 14.65
N ALA A 137 0.85 10.85 14.69
CA ALA A 137 1.79 11.75 15.38
C ALA A 137 2.69 12.49 14.38
#